data_AF-A0A4U5QDV5-F1
#
_entry.id   AF-A0A4U5QDV5-F1
#
_cell.length_a   1.000
_cell.length_b   1.000
_cell.length_c   1.000
_cell.angle_alpha   90.00
_cell.angle_beta   90.00
_cell.angle_gamma   90.00
#
_symmetry.space_group_name_H-M   'P 1'
#
loop_
_entity.id
_entity.type
_entity.pdbx_description
1 polymer ?
#
loop_
_entity_poly.entity_id
_entity_poly.type
_entity_poly.pdbx_seq_one_letter_code
_entity_poly.pdbx_strand_id
1 'polypeptide(L)'
;MKIAVITTATIFVVLGILVASYCLWKSKAKCAAHLKVYFPVLDRMQNYRKNDHEIDGGQKEDLELPHFEFTAVANATNNFSINNKLGEGGYGPVYGVNIINI
;
A
#
# COMPACT_ATOMS: atom_id res chain seq x y z
N MET A 1 26.80 -49.16 16.72
CA MET A 1 27.03 -48.33 15.51
C MET A 1 25.73 -47.94 14.80
N LYS A 2 24.79 -48.88 14.53
CA LYS A 2 23.50 -48.58 13.87
C LYS A 2 22.64 -47.53 14.59
N ILE A 3 22.60 -47.58 15.93
CA ILE A 3 21.81 -46.65 16.77
C ILE A 3 22.35 -45.21 16.67
N ALA A 4 23.68 -45.04 16.62
CA ALA A 4 24.31 -43.72 16.53
C ALA A 4 24.05 -43.00 15.19
N VAL A 5 23.88 -43.76 14.11
CA VAL A 5 23.59 -43.22 12.76
C VAL A 5 22.15 -42.71 12.67
N ILE A 6 21.21 -43.39 13.33
CA ILE A 6 19.80 -42.96 13.33
C ILE A 6 19.62 -41.68 14.14
N THR A 7 20.29 -41.56 15.30
CA THR A 7 20.17 -40.38 16.17
C THR A 7 20.74 -39.11 15.55
N THR A 8 21.80 -39.20 14.74
CA THR A 8 22.36 -38.01 14.07
C THR A 8 21.43 -37.51 12.97
N ALA A 9 20.86 -38.41 12.16
CA ALA A 9 19.90 -38.05 11.11
C ALA A 9 18.68 -37.30 11.68
N THR A 10 18.13 -37.74 12.82
CA THR A 10 16.98 -37.06 13.46
C THR A 10 17.33 -35.65 13.93
N ILE A 11 18.54 -35.44 14.45
CA ILE A 11 18.98 -34.13 14.94
C ILE A 11 19.09 -33.11 13.79
N PHE A 12 19.66 -33.51 12.64
CA PHE A 12 19.75 -32.63 11.47
C PHE A 12 18.37 -32.23 10.92
N VAL A 13 17.41 -33.17 10.90
CA VAL A 13 16.03 -32.88 10.45
C VAL A 13 15.36 -31.87 11.39
N VAL A 14 15.48 -32.05 12.70
CA VAL A 14 14.91 -31.13 13.71
C VAL A 14 15.54 -29.75 13.60
N LEU A 15 16.87 -29.66 13.45
CA LEU A 15 17.57 -28.39 13.25
C LEU A 15 17.14 -27.70 11.94
N GLY A 16 16.98 -28.46 10.86
CA GLY A 16 16.50 -27.93 9.58
C GLY A 16 15.11 -27.33 9.67
N ILE A 17 14.17 -28.00 10.36
CA ILE A 17 12.81 -27.51 10.59
C ILE A 17 12.81 -26.23 11.44
N LEU A 18 13.64 -26.18 12.49
CA LEU A 18 13.78 -24.97 13.33
C LEU A 18 14.36 -23.78 12.54
N VAL A 19 15.37 -24.01 11.70
CA VAL A 19 15.94 -22.95 10.84
C VAL A 19 14.94 -22.50 9.78
N ALA A 20 14.25 -23.43 9.10
CA ALA A 20 13.25 -23.11 8.09
C ALA A 20 12.08 -22.30 8.69
N SER A 21 11.56 -22.72 9.86
CA SER A 21 10.49 -21.99 10.55
C SER A 21 10.95 -20.59 11.00
N TYR A 22 12.16 -20.45 11.54
CA TYR A 22 12.75 -19.16 11.87
C TYR A 22 12.94 -18.26 10.64
N CYS A 23 13.43 -18.81 9.52
CA CYS A 23 13.61 -18.09 8.26
C CYS A 23 12.27 -17.61 7.69
N LEU A 24 11.23 -18.45 7.75
CA LEU A 24 9.87 -18.08 7.33
C LEU A 24 9.27 -17.01 8.24
N TRP A 25 9.40 -17.14 9.57
CA TRP A 25 8.94 -16.12 10.52
C TRP A 25 9.63 -14.77 10.32
N LYS A 26 10.95 -14.76 10.12
CA LYS A 26 11.72 -13.54 9.83
C LYS A 26 11.36 -12.92 8.48
N SER A 27 10.97 -13.73 7.50
CA SER A 27 10.56 -13.29 6.16
C SER A 27 9.14 -12.72 6.13
N LYS A 28 8.19 -13.31 6.89
CA LYS A 28 6.79 -12.84 6.95
C LYS A 28 6.60 -11.48 7.62
N ALA A 29 7.58 -11.01 8.39
CA ALA A 29 7.58 -9.64 8.90
C ALA A 29 7.78 -8.57 7.80
N LYS A 30 8.30 -8.96 6.62
CA LYS A 30 8.66 -8.00 5.55
C LYS A 30 7.61 -7.90 4.44
N CYS A 31 6.95 -8.99 4.05
CA CYS A 31 5.96 -8.97 2.96
C CYS A 31 4.53 -8.58 3.40
N ALA A 32 4.21 -8.68 4.69
CA ALA A 32 2.91 -8.25 5.21
C ALA A 32 2.82 -6.73 5.44
N ALA A 33 3.95 -6.03 5.52
CA ALA A 33 3.99 -4.60 5.79
C ALA A 33 3.55 -3.75 4.59
N HIS A 34 3.94 -4.13 3.36
CA HIS A 34 3.59 -3.37 2.16
C HIS A 34 2.11 -3.53 1.77
N LEU A 35 1.55 -4.73 1.95
CA LEU A 35 0.15 -4.99 1.64
C LEU A 35 -0.81 -4.36 2.68
N LYS A 36 -0.39 -4.28 3.96
CA LYS A 36 -1.14 -3.58 5.02
C LYS A 36 -1.11 -2.05 4.91
N VAL A 37 -0.22 -1.46 4.11
CA VAL A 37 -0.23 -0.01 3.83
C VAL A 37 -1.19 0.32 2.69
N TYR A 38 -1.36 -0.59 1.72
CA TYR A 38 -2.29 -0.40 0.59
C TYR A 38 -3.76 -0.67 0.96
N PHE A 39 -4.00 -1.67 1.81
CA PHE A 39 -5.35 -2.03 2.28
C PHE A 39 -6.13 -0.89 2.98
N PRO A 40 -5.57 -0.10 3.90
CA PRO A 40 -6.28 1.01 4.55
C PRO A 40 -6.50 2.22 3.63
N VAL A 41 -5.79 2.33 2.50
CA VAL A 41 -5.95 3.42 1.53
C VAL A 41 -7.19 3.19 0.65
N LEU A 42 -7.46 1.95 0.23
CA LEU A 42 -8.65 1.61 -0.55
C LEU A 42 -9.95 1.73 0.27
N ASP A 43 -9.91 1.34 1.55
CA ASP A 43 -11.06 1.45 2.46
C ASP A 43 -11.47 2.92 2.69
N ARG A 44 -10.48 3.84 2.78
CA ARG A 44 -10.72 5.29 2.85
C ARG A 44 -11.33 5.86 1.57
N MET A 45 -10.95 5.34 0.39
CA MET A 45 -11.50 5.80 -0.90
C MET A 45 -12.98 5.40 -1.07
N GLN A 46 -13.38 4.21 -0.59
CA GLN A 46 -14.79 3.81 -0.60
C GLN A 46 -15.62 4.62 0.39
N ASN A 47 -15.05 5.04 1.51
CA ASN A 47 -15.73 5.90 2.48
C ASN A 47 -15.90 7.33 1.91
N TYR A 48 -14.90 7.87 1.20
CA TYR A 48 -15.01 9.19 0.56
C TYR A 48 -16.17 9.26 -0.44
N ARG A 49 -16.32 8.24 -1.30
CA ARG A 49 -17.40 8.13 -2.30
C ARG A 49 -18.80 7.80 -1.73
N LYS A 50 -18.93 7.71 -0.41
CA LYS A 50 -20.22 7.47 0.25
C LYS A 50 -20.73 8.70 1.00
N ASN A 51 -19.86 9.65 1.34
CA ASN A 51 -20.22 10.85 2.10
C ASN A 51 -20.65 12.02 1.19
N ASP A 52 -20.22 12.02 -0.06
CA ASP A 52 -20.54 13.00 -1.11
C ASP A 52 -22.01 12.96 -1.58
N HIS A 53 -22.74 11.88 -1.32
CA HIS A 53 -24.17 11.79 -1.64
C HIS A 53 -25.10 12.02 -0.42
N GLU A 54 -24.54 12.34 0.76
CA GLU A 54 -25.29 12.52 2.03
C GLU A 54 -24.86 13.79 2.81
N ILE A 55 -24.30 14.81 2.15
CA ILE A 55 -24.15 16.14 2.76
C ILE A 55 -24.99 17.15 1.97
N ASP A 56 -26.31 16.98 2.09
CA ASP A 56 -27.24 18.10 2.02
C ASP A 56 -27.69 18.40 3.46
N GLY A 57 -27.12 19.46 4.04
CA GLY A 57 -27.57 20.02 5.31
C GLY A 57 -26.62 19.85 6.51
N GLY A 58 -25.69 20.79 6.69
CA GLY A 58 -25.06 20.99 8.01
C GLY A 58 -23.69 21.65 7.98
N GLN A 59 -23.68 22.99 8.07
CA GLN A 59 -22.53 23.87 8.22
C GLN A 59 -21.52 23.38 9.28
N LYS A 60 -20.24 23.24 8.89
CA LYS A 60 -19.05 23.43 9.75
C LYS A 60 -17.89 23.95 8.89
N GLU A 61 -17.82 25.26 8.82
CA GLU A 61 -16.65 26.02 8.37
C GLU A 61 -15.53 25.82 9.40
N ASP A 62 -14.44 25.10 9.08
CA ASP A 62 -13.05 25.40 9.54
C ASP A 62 -11.99 24.44 8.93
N LEU A 63 -11.80 24.49 7.61
CA LEU A 63 -10.58 24.16 6.85
C LEU A 63 -10.95 24.21 5.36
N GLU A 64 -10.88 25.38 4.72
CA GLU A 64 -10.97 25.47 3.26
C GLU A 64 -9.67 24.92 2.64
N LEU A 65 -9.40 23.61 2.80
CA LEU A 65 -8.55 22.95 1.81
C LEU A 65 -9.31 23.01 0.50
N PRO A 66 -8.72 23.46 -0.61
CA PRO A 66 -9.38 23.33 -1.90
C PRO A 66 -9.77 21.86 -2.09
N HIS A 67 -11.08 21.58 -2.07
CA HIS A 67 -11.62 20.24 -2.24
C HIS A 67 -11.46 19.88 -3.72
N PHE A 68 -10.37 19.21 -4.07
CA PHE A 68 -10.19 18.67 -5.41
C PHE A 68 -10.79 17.27 -5.48
N GLU A 69 -11.81 17.11 -6.32
CA GLU A 69 -12.34 15.79 -6.63
C GLU A 69 -11.24 14.93 -7.24
N PHE A 70 -11.11 13.67 -6.80
CA PHE A 70 -10.12 12.75 -7.37
C PHE A 70 -10.27 12.63 -8.90
N THR A 71 -11.50 12.63 -9.40
CA THR A 71 -11.81 12.62 -10.83
C THR A 71 -11.24 13.84 -11.56
N ALA A 72 -11.31 15.02 -10.94
CA ALA A 72 -10.75 16.24 -11.51
C ALA A 72 -9.22 16.17 -11.60
N VAL A 73 -8.56 15.68 -10.54
CA VAL A 73 -7.09 15.51 -10.52
C VAL A 73 -6.64 14.43 -11.52
N ALA A 74 -7.36 13.32 -11.59
CA ALA A 74 -7.09 12.26 -12.55
C ALA A 74 -7.25 12.78 -13.98
N ASN A 75 -8.33 13.48 -14.30
CA ASN A 75 -8.53 14.06 -15.63
C ASN A 75 -7.44 15.07 -15.99
N ALA A 76 -7.11 15.98 -15.07
CA ALA A 76 -6.11 17.02 -15.32
C ALA A 76 -4.68 16.46 -15.48
N THR A 77 -4.40 15.26 -14.95
CA THR A 77 -3.14 14.53 -15.14
C THR A 77 -3.20 13.47 -16.25
N ASN A 78 -4.30 13.39 -17.01
CA ASN A 78 -4.58 12.32 -17.97
C ASN A 78 -4.40 10.92 -17.34
N ASN A 79 -5.11 10.71 -16.23
CA ASN A 79 -5.08 9.53 -15.37
C ASN A 79 -3.65 9.13 -14.96
N PHE A 80 -2.86 10.11 -14.48
CA PHE A 80 -1.45 9.92 -14.12
C PHE A 80 -0.62 9.27 -15.22
N SER A 81 -0.87 9.67 -16.48
CA SER A 81 -0.12 9.17 -17.63
C SER A 81 1.37 9.44 -17.46
N ILE A 82 2.19 8.45 -17.82
CA ILE A 82 3.65 8.56 -17.72
C ILE A 82 4.21 9.69 -18.59
N ASN A 83 3.49 10.08 -19.64
CA ASN A 83 3.84 11.20 -20.51
C ASN A 83 3.79 12.54 -19.77
N ASN A 84 3.01 12.62 -18.69
CA ASN A 84 2.89 13.80 -17.85
C ASN A 84 3.81 13.72 -16.62
N LYS A 85 4.63 12.68 -16.48
CA LYS A 85 5.55 12.53 -15.36
C LYS A 85 6.72 13.51 -15.51
N LEU A 86 6.91 14.38 -14.53
CA LEU A 86 8.01 15.32 -14.46
C LEU A 86 9.27 14.71 -13.85
N GLY A 87 9.09 13.74 -12.94
CA GLY A 87 10.20 13.06 -12.28
C GLY A 87 9.75 12.16 -11.14
N GLU A 88 10.71 11.52 -10.49
CA GLU A 88 10.50 10.71 -9.29
C GLU A 88 11.69 10.87 -8.34
N GLY A 89 11.40 11.04 -7.05
CA GLY A 89 12.41 11.19 -6.00
C GLY A 89 11.95 10.59 -4.68
N GLY A 90 12.57 10.98 -3.57
CA GLY A 90 12.22 10.47 -2.23
C GLY A 90 10.79 10.75 -1.77
N TYR A 91 10.07 11.60 -2.49
CA TYR A 91 8.67 11.95 -2.27
C TYR A 91 7.70 11.19 -3.20
N GLY A 92 8.21 10.36 -4.10
CA GLY A 92 7.42 9.64 -5.11
C GLY A 92 7.35 10.34 -6.47
N PRO A 93 6.46 9.89 -7.36
CA PRO A 93 6.32 10.41 -8.72
C PRO A 93 5.58 11.76 -8.75
N VAL A 94 6.09 12.70 -9.54
CA VAL A 94 5.49 14.02 -9.75
C VAL A 94 4.92 14.10 -11.16
N TYR A 95 3.66 14.51 -11.31
CA TYR A 95 2.98 14.65 -12.60
C TYR A 95 2.60 16.11 -12.84
N GLY A 96 2.84 16.58 -14.07
CA GLY A 96 2.37 17.85 -14.57
C GLY A 96 0.86 17.79 -14.84
N VAL A 97 0.18 18.89 -14.51
CA VAL A 97 -1.24 19.05 -14.73
C VAL A 97 -1.45 19.85 -16.01
N ASN A 98 -2.31 19.38 -16.90
CA ASN A 98 -2.72 20.12 -18.08
C ASN A 98 -4.02 20.88 -17.79
N ILE A 99 -3.91 22.18 -17.51
CA ILE A 99 -5.00 23.09 -17.09
C ILE A 99 -5.95 23.50 -18.23
N ILE A 100 -6.08 22.68 -19.27
CA ILE A 100 -7.04 22.93 -20.34
C ILE A 100 -8.43 22.58 -19.80
N ASN A 101 -9.07 23.57 -19.16
CA ASN A 101 -10.49 23.61 -18.74
C ASN A 101 -10.83 22.97 -17.38
N ILE A 102 -10.53 23.70 -16.29
CA ILE A 102 -11.28 23.66 -15.02
C ILE A 102 -12.28 24.81 -15.04
#